data_AF-A0A382BUK6-F1
#
_entry.id   AF-A0A382BUK6-F1
#
_cell.length_a   1.000
_cell.length_b   1.000
_cell.length_c   1.000
_cell.angle_alpha   90.00
_cell.angle_beta   90.00
_cell.angle_gamma   90.00
#
_symmetry.space_group_name_H-M   'P 1'
#
loop_
_entity.id
_entity.type
_entity.pdbx_description
1 polymer ?
#
loop_
_entity_poly.entity_id
_entity_poly.type
_entity_poly.pdbx_seq_one_letter_code
_entity_poly.pdbx_strand_id
1 'polypeptide(L)'
;MQGTEAVNEKYEFCSKKWVAHAKAYLKDAAVGEDLSDISVTFNEVFSDAPAHLDPDDEGRIGWYLRVEGGKVEVERGILDSADLTITVDYATVLPLARMVFEDNPKAAAEAQETMTAAAIAGKMKREGNDAAMASLSFMGGLHDALARRTA
;
A
#
# COMPACT_ATOMS: atom_id res chain seq x y z
N MET A 1 -26.97 -13.37 -17.66
CA MET A 1 -25.69 -13.61 -18.35
C MET A 1 -24.60 -12.89 -17.58
N GLN A 2 -23.51 -13.63 -17.30
CA GLN A 2 -22.16 -13.19 -16.92
C GLN A 2 -21.95 -12.55 -15.54
N GLY A 3 -21.13 -13.24 -14.73
CA GLY A 3 -20.62 -12.77 -13.45
C GLY A 3 -19.71 -13.82 -12.77
N THR A 4 -19.01 -14.64 -13.54
CA THR A 4 -18.07 -15.64 -13.00
C THR A 4 -16.80 -15.55 -13.82
N GLU A 5 -15.92 -14.59 -13.51
CA GLU A 5 -14.48 -14.58 -13.85
C GLU A 5 -13.84 -13.28 -13.32
N ALA A 6 -13.50 -13.27 -12.02
CA ALA A 6 -12.55 -12.29 -11.46
C ALA A 6 -11.84 -12.84 -10.22
N VAL A 7 -11.64 -14.16 -10.14
CA VAL A 7 -10.99 -14.81 -8.98
C VAL A 7 -9.47 -14.93 -9.11
N ASN A 8 -8.84 -14.42 -10.19
CA ASN A 8 -7.39 -14.58 -10.42
C ASN A 8 -6.71 -13.47 -11.23
N GLU A 9 -7.33 -12.29 -11.43
CA GLU A 9 -6.64 -11.19 -12.14
C GLU A 9 -5.59 -10.58 -11.21
N LYS A 10 -4.31 -10.77 -11.57
CA LYS A 10 -3.19 -10.12 -10.91
C LYS A 10 -2.91 -8.78 -11.56
N TYR A 11 -2.74 -7.76 -10.73
CA TYR A 11 -2.39 -6.42 -11.14
C TYR A 11 -0.92 -6.16 -10.85
N GLU A 12 -0.27 -5.45 -11.75
CA GLU A 12 1.10 -4.99 -11.51
C GLU A 12 1.14 -4.02 -10.32
N PHE A 13 2.16 -4.16 -9.48
CA PHE A 13 2.31 -3.38 -8.25
C PHE A 13 2.26 -1.87 -8.53
N CYS A 14 1.48 -1.13 -7.75
CA CYS A 14 1.27 0.32 -7.91
C CYS A 14 0.72 0.76 -9.30
N SER A 15 0.22 -0.18 -10.12
CA SER A 15 -0.51 0.16 -11.34
C SER A 15 -1.88 0.80 -11.03
N LYS A 16 -2.47 1.51 -12.01
CA LYS A 16 -3.80 2.13 -11.87
C LYS A 16 -4.88 1.12 -11.43
N LYS A 17 -4.82 -0.11 -11.95
CA LYS A 17 -5.73 -1.19 -11.56
C LYS A 17 -5.48 -1.68 -10.14
N TRP A 18 -4.22 -1.80 -9.73
CA TRP A 18 -3.85 -2.20 -8.37
C TRP A 18 -4.34 -1.18 -7.33
N VAL A 19 -4.12 0.11 -7.57
CA VAL A 19 -4.60 1.18 -6.67
C VAL A 19 -6.13 1.24 -6.64
N ALA A 20 -6.80 1.04 -7.78
CA ALA A 20 -8.26 0.94 -7.82
C ALA A 20 -8.78 -0.25 -6.99
N HIS A 21 -8.04 -1.37 -6.98
CA HIS A 21 -8.37 -2.51 -6.14
C HIS A 21 -8.17 -2.22 -4.65
N ALA A 22 -7.05 -1.59 -4.28
CA ALA A 22 -6.80 -1.12 -2.91
C ALA A 22 -7.90 -0.16 -2.43
N LYS A 23 -8.31 0.79 -3.28
CA LYS A 23 -9.43 1.70 -3.02
C LYS A 23 -10.73 0.95 -2.75
N ALA A 24 -11.06 -0.05 -3.56
CA ALA A 24 -12.27 -0.83 -3.36
C ALA A 24 -12.23 -1.61 -2.04
N TYR A 25 -11.11 -2.27 -1.73
CA TYR A 25 -10.93 -3.01 -0.48
C TYR A 25 -11.02 -2.09 0.75
N LEU A 26 -10.34 -0.95 0.74
CA LEU A 26 -10.35 -0.01 1.86
C LEU A 26 -11.70 0.64 2.06
N LYS A 27 -12.41 0.96 0.98
CA LYS A 27 -13.78 1.47 1.08
C LYS A 27 -14.74 0.45 1.67
N ASP A 28 -14.59 -0.83 1.31
CA ASP A 28 -15.40 -1.92 1.84
C ASP A 28 -15.06 -2.19 3.31
N ALA A 29 -13.77 -2.23 3.67
CA ALA A 29 -13.30 -2.38 5.05
C ALA A 29 -13.69 -1.21 5.96
N ALA A 30 -13.81 -0.01 5.40
CA ALA A 30 -14.30 1.17 6.11
C ALA A 30 -15.83 1.16 6.31
N VAL A 31 -16.58 0.28 5.65
CA VAL A 31 -18.04 0.19 5.85
C VAL A 31 -18.32 -0.30 7.26
N GLY A 32 -18.91 0.57 8.08
CA GLY A 32 -19.29 0.26 9.47
C GLY A 32 -18.25 0.67 10.52
N GLU A 33 -17.10 1.17 10.09
CA GLU A 33 -16.11 1.80 10.98
C GLU A 33 -16.48 3.27 11.23
N ASP A 34 -16.29 3.74 12.46
CA ASP A 34 -16.46 5.17 12.78
C ASP A 34 -15.17 5.93 12.49
N LEU A 35 -15.07 6.44 11.26
CA LEU A 35 -13.93 7.22 10.79
C LEU A 35 -14.15 8.74 10.99
N SER A 36 -15.20 9.15 11.71
CA SER A 36 -15.60 10.56 11.83
C SER A 36 -14.54 11.41 12.53
N ASP A 37 -13.89 10.85 13.55
CA ASP A 37 -12.83 11.49 14.34
C ASP A 37 -11.41 11.16 13.81
N ILE A 38 -11.31 10.46 12.68
CA ILE A 38 -10.04 10.03 12.10
C ILE A 38 -9.64 11.01 11.01
N SER A 39 -8.45 11.58 11.17
CA SER A 39 -7.77 12.43 10.18
C SER A 39 -6.34 11.92 10.03
N VAL A 40 -6.10 11.05 9.06
CA VAL A 40 -4.79 10.44 8.81
C VAL A 40 -4.55 10.34 7.31
N THR A 41 -3.35 10.75 6.90
CA THR A 41 -2.87 10.64 5.53
C THR A 41 -1.65 9.74 5.46
N PHE A 42 -1.74 8.70 4.64
CA PHE A 42 -0.70 7.73 4.37
C PHE A 42 -0.24 7.84 2.91
N ASN A 43 1.06 7.80 2.69
CA ASN A 43 1.66 7.95 1.36
C ASN A 43 2.77 6.91 1.20
N GLU A 44 2.71 6.10 0.14
CA GLU A 44 3.80 5.21 -0.22
C GLU A 44 4.41 5.65 -1.54
N VAL A 45 5.73 5.77 -1.52
CA VAL A 45 6.55 6.22 -2.63
C VAL A 45 7.54 5.13 -2.96
N PHE A 46 7.57 4.75 -4.23
CA PHE A 46 8.41 3.71 -4.77
C PHE A 46 9.39 4.28 -5.77
N SER A 47 10.67 4.25 -5.42
CA SER A 47 11.77 4.70 -6.29
C SER A 47 12.14 3.63 -7.31
N ASP A 48 12.79 4.04 -8.40
CA ASP A 48 13.24 3.14 -9.48
C ASP A 48 12.10 2.30 -10.08
N ALA A 49 10.97 2.95 -10.30
CA ALA A 49 9.80 2.31 -10.87
C ALA A 49 9.97 2.04 -12.37
N PRO A 50 9.45 0.92 -12.88
CA PRO A 50 9.45 0.65 -14.32
C PRO A 50 8.80 1.76 -15.14
N ALA A 51 9.43 2.17 -16.24
CA ALA A 51 8.97 3.27 -17.08
C ALA A 51 7.55 3.07 -17.65
N HIS A 52 7.11 1.83 -17.84
CA HIS A 52 5.77 1.51 -18.32
C HIS A 52 4.66 1.73 -17.29
N LEU A 53 5.01 2.02 -16.03
CA LEU A 53 4.06 2.40 -14.98
C LEU A 53 3.79 3.92 -14.95
N ASP A 54 4.33 4.69 -15.89
CA ASP A 54 4.27 6.15 -15.92
C ASP A 54 4.76 6.76 -14.59
N PRO A 55 6.05 6.57 -14.23
CA PRO A 55 6.64 7.24 -13.07
C PRO A 55 6.68 8.76 -13.22
N ASP A 56 6.87 9.47 -12.10
CA ASP A 56 7.14 10.89 -12.08
C ASP A 56 8.49 11.23 -12.73
N ASP A 57 8.81 12.52 -12.84
CA ASP A 57 10.05 13.01 -13.45
C ASP A 57 11.32 12.52 -12.72
N GLU A 58 11.19 12.03 -11.48
CA GLU A 58 12.26 11.47 -10.67
C GLU A 58 12.30 9.93 -10.73
N GLY A 59 11.46 9.29 -11.56
CA GLY A 59 11.40 7.83 -11.69
C GLY A 59 10.65 7.14 -10.55
N ARG A 60 9.81 7.86 -9.81
CA ARG A 60 9.05 7.35 -8.67
C ARG A 60 7.58 7.16 -9.02
N ILE A 61 6.98 6.14 -8.44
CA ILE A 61 5.52 5.97 -8.43
C ILE A 61 5.04 5.92 -6.99
N GLY A 62 3.80 6.29 -6.75
CA GLY A 62 3.26 6.19 -5.42
C GLY A 62 1.75 6.10 -5.43
N TRP A 63 1.22 5.84 -4.26
CA TRP A 63 -0.20 5.95 -3.98
C TRP A 63 -0.37 6.50 -2.58
N TYR A 64 -1.51 7.15 -2.37
CA TYR A 64 -1.84 7.69 -1.07
C TYR A 64 -3.23 7.24 -0.64
N LEU A 65 -3.40 7.19 0.68
CA LEU A 65 -4.64 6.99 1.39
C LEU A 65 -4.84 8.20 2.29
N ARG A 66 -5.99 8.86 2.17
CA ARG A 66 -6.41 9.92 3.08
C ARG A 66 -7.73 9.53 3.71
N VAL A 67 -7.76 9.53 5.03
CA VAL A 67 -8.95 9.35 5.83
C VAL A 67 -9.22 10.64 6.56
N GLU A 68 -10.34 11.28 6.29
CA GLU A 68 -10.72 12.52 6.98
C GLU A 68 -12.24 12.64 7.07
N GLY A 69 -12.75 12.87 8.29
CA GLY A 69 -14.17 13.18 8.52
C GLY A 69 -15.12 12.10 7.98
N GLY A 70 -14.79 10.83 8.21
CA GLY A 70 -15.60 9.71 7.76
C GLY A 70 -15.37 9.27 6.30
N LYS A 71 -14.43 9.88 5.57
CA LYS A 71 -14.22 9.60 4.15
C LYS A 71 -12.85 8.97 3.89
N VAL A 72 -12.86 7.88 3.14
CA VAL A 72 -11.67 7.18 2.67
C VAL A 72 -11.41 7.52 1.21
N GLU A 73 -10.33 8.24 0.96
CA GLU A 73 -9.79 8.57 -0.35
C GLU A 73 -8.53 7.76 -0.60
N VAL A 74 -8.47 7.08 -1.73
CA VAL A 74 -7.31 6.28 -2.13
C VAL A 74 -7.08 6.53 -3.60
N GLU A 75 -5.91 7.07 -3.95
CA GLU A 75 -5.55 7.41 -5.32
C GLU A 75 -4.07 7.18 -5.60
N ARG A 76 -3.75 7.11 -6.89
CA ARG A 76 -2.37 6.99 -7.35
C ARG A 76 -1.78 8.38 -7.43
N GLY A 77 -0.61 8.56 -6.83
CA GLY A 77 0.05 9.83 -6.71
C GLY A 77 0.96 9.83 -5.50
N ILE A 78 1.86 10.81 -5.47
CA ILE A 78 2.75 11.06 -4.34
C ILE A 78 2.28 12.37 -3.72
N LEU A 79 1.97 12.36 -2.43
CA LEU A 79 1.66 13.58 -1.70
C LEU A 79 2.95 14.27 -1.25
N ASP A 80 2.98 15.60 -1.33
CA ASP A 80 4.10 16.41 -0.81
C ASP A 80 4.18 16.35 0.72
N SER A 81 3.03 16.18 1.39
CA SER A 81 2.91 16.09 2.84
C SER A 81 1.85 15.07 3.22
N ALA A 82 2.24 14.09 4.02
CA ALA A 82 1.37 13.09 4.61
C ALA A 82 1.76 12.89 6.07
N ASP A 83 0.83 12.37 6.89
CA ASP A 83 1.13 12.02 8.28
C ASP A 83 2.19 10.92 8.34
N LEU A 84 2.16 9.97 7.40
CA LEU A 84 3.20 8.97 7.23
C LEU A 84 3.54 8.80 5.75
N THR A 85 4.80 9.02 5.41
CA THR A 85 5.37 8.74 4.09
C THR A 85 6.35 7.59 4.21
N ILE A 86 6.12 6.52 3.46
CA ILE A 86 7.06 5.40 3.32
C ILE A 86 7.68 5.48 1.93
N THR A 87 8.99 5.66 1.86
CA THR A 87 9.75 5.60 0.61
C THR A 87 10.55 4.30 0.57
N VAL A 88 10.42 3.52 -0.50
CA VAL A 88 11.19 2.28 -0.67
C VAL A 88 11.42 1.94 -2.14
N ASP A 89 12.55 1.34 -2.51
CA ASP A 89 12.78 0.94 -3.91
C ASP A 89 11.72 -0.08 -4.38
N TYR A 90 11.19 0.13 -5.59
CA TYR A 90 10.19 -0.75 -6.21
C TYR A 90 10.65 -2.21 -6.23
N ALA A 91 11.90 -2.46 -6.62
CA ALA A 91 12.46 -3.81 -6.67
C ALA A 91 12.63 -4.47 -5.28
N THR A 92 12.86 -3.66 -4.24
CA THR A 92 13.04 -4.14 -2.86
C THR A 92 11.70 -4.52 -2.24
N VAL A 93 10.65 -3.72 -2.48
CA VAL A 93 9.32 -3.96 -1.90
C VAL A 93 8.48 -4.95 -2.70
N LEU A 94 8.70 -5.09 -4.00
CA LEU A 94 7.91 -5.97 -4.88
C LEU A 94 7.78 -7.42 -4.37
N PRO A 95 8.84 -8.08 -3.86
CA PRO A 95 8.71 -9.40 -3.26
C PRO A 95 7.80 -9.42 -2.02
N LEU A 96 7.88 -8.40 -1.16
CA LEU A 96 7.04 -8.27 0.03
C LEU A 96 5.59 -8.00 -0.36
N ALA A 97 5.37 -7.13 -1.33
CA ALA A 97 4.05 -6.81 -1.85
C ALA A 97 3.35 -7.98 -2.58
N ARG A 98 4.06 -9.08 -2.84
CA ARG A 98 3.52 -10.35 -3.36
C ARG A 98 3.39 -11.42 -2.27
N MET A 99 3.97 -11.18 -1.10
CA MET A 99 4.03 -12.12 -0.01
C MET A 99 2.80 -11.98 0.88
N VAL A 100 2.10 -13.08 1.15
CA VAL A 100 0.95 -13.10 2.06
C VAL A 100 1.44 -13.50 3.44
N PHE A 101 1.15 -12.68 4.45
CA PHE A 101 1.56 -12.93 5.84
C PHE A 101 0.54 -13.76 6.61
N GLU A 102 -0.74 -13.71 6.23
CA GLU A 102 -1.80 -14.56 6.74
C GLU A 102 -1.37 -16.04 6.78
N ASP A 103 -1.43 -16.63 7.96
CA ASP A 103 -1.04 -18.01 8.28
C ASP A 103 0.40 -18.41 7.89
N ASN A 104 1.27 -17.44 7.60
CA ASN A 104 2.66 -17.68 7.23
C ASN A 104 3.64 -16.87 8.10
N PRO A 105 3.93 -17.33 9.33
CA PRO A 105 4.85 -16.62 10.22
C PRO A 105 6.28 -16.54 9.67
N LYS A 106 6.67 -17.46 8.78
CA LYS A 106 7.98 -17.42 8.12
C LYS A 106 8.04 -16.28 7.11
N ALA A 107 6.98 -16.08 6.32
CA ALA A 107 6.88 -14.95 5.41
C ALA A 107 6.89 -13.61 6.15
N ALA A 108 6.16 -13.51 7.26
CA ALA A 108 6.20 -12.30 8.11
C ALA A 108 7.62 -12.02 8.64
N ALA A 109 8.35 -13.07 9.06
CA ALA A 109 9.75 -12.92 9.50
C ALA A 109 10.67 -12.49 8.35
N GLU A 110 10.56 -13.12 7.17
CA GLU A 110 11.36 -12.77 5.98
C GLU A 110 11.08 -11.32 5.50
N ALA A 111 9.81 -10.90 5.54
CA ALA A 111 9.45 -9.52 5.23
C ALA A 111 10.02 -8.55 6.26
N GLN A 112 9.92 -8.84 7.55
CA GLN A 112 10.51 -8.02 8.60
C GLN A 112 12.04 -7.91 8.44
N GLU A 113 12.73 -9.01 8.14
CA GLU A 113 14.17 -8.99 7.84
C GLU A 113 14.47 -8.14 6.60
N THR A 114 13.69 -8.28 5.53
CA THR A 114 13.89 -7.51 4.30
C THR A 114 13.66 -6.01 4.52
N MET A 115 12.63 -5.63 5.27
CA MET A 115 12.36 -4.24 5.63
C MET A 115 13.46 -3.68 6.53
N THR A 116 13.95 -4.48 7.48
CA THR A 116 15.07 -4.09 8.36
C THR A 116 16.35 -3.89 7.54
N ALA A 117 16.67 -4.82 6.63
CA ALA A 117 17.81 -4.71 5.74
C ALA A 117 17.70 -3.51 4.79
N ALA A 118 16.51 -3.24 4.24
CA ALA A 118 16.25 -2.08 3.40
C ALA A 118 16.43 -0.78 4.18
N ALA A 119 15.94 -0.71 5.42
CA ALA A 119 16.12 0.45 6.28
C ALA A 119 17.60 0.68 6.63
N ILE A 120 18.34 -0.38 7.00
CA ILE A 120 19.79 -0.30 7.29
C ILE A 120 20.57 0.14 6.04
N ALA A 121 20.20 -0.36 4.86
CA ALA A 121 20.82 0.00 3.59
C ALA A 121 20.42 1.40 3.09
N GLY A 122 19.52 2.11 3.79
CA GLY A 122 18.99 3.42 3.37
C GLY A 122 18.04 3.35 2.17
N LYS A 123 17.59 2.16 1.79
CA LYS A 123 16.63 1.90 0.70
C LYS A 123 15.18 2.00 1.14
N MET A 124 14.93 2.02 2.44
CA MET A 124 13.62 2.23 3.02
C MET A 124 13.70 3.39 4.01
N LYS A 125 12.82 4.37 3.81
CA LYS A 125 12.69 5.54 4.67
C LYS A 125 11.24 5.65 5.11
N ARG A 126 11.02 5.85 6.40
CA ARG A 126 9.71 6.17 6.96
C ARG A 126 9.81 7.53 7.60
N GLU A 127 8.92 8.43 7.21
CA GLU A 127 8.89 9.80 7.70
C GLU A 127 7.49 10.13 8.15
N GLY A 128 7.37 10.68 9.36
CA GLY A 128 6.08 11.09 9.91
C GLY A 128 5.71 10.32 11.18
N ASN A 129 4.42 10.07 11.36
CA ASN A 129 3.79 9.58 12.57
C ASN A 129 3.23 8.17 12.35
N ASP A 130 4.04 7.13 12.61
CA ASP A 130 3.59 5.74 12.57
C ASP A 130 2.41 5.47 13.52
N ALA A 131 2.29 6.23 14.62
CA ALA A 131 1.16 6.06 15.56
C ALA A 131 -0.18 6.47 14.93
N ALA A 132 -0.18 7.32 13.90
CA ALA A 132 -1.39 7.65 13.14
C ALA A 132 -1.96 6.41 12.41
N MET A 133 -1.10 5.45 12.03
CA MET A 133 -1.54 4.19 11.43
C MET A 133 -2.30 3.29 12.40
N ALA A 134 -2.13 3.47 13.72
CA ALA A 134 -2.89 2.71 14.72
C ALA A 134 -4.39 3.01 14.65
N SER A 135 -4.77 4.21 14.19
CA SER A 135 -6.16 4.59 13.92
C SER A 135 -6.73 3.93 12.66
N LEU A 136 -5.89 3.37 11.80
CA LEU A 136 -6.29 2.70 10.55
C LEU A 136 -6.33 1.18 10.72
N SER A 137 -6.98 0.70 11.79
CA SER A 137 -7.09 -0.73 12.12
C SER A 137 -7.68 -1.57 10.97
N PHE A 138 -8.62 -1.00 10.21
CA PHE A 138 -9.24 -1.62 9.04
C PHE A 138 -8.25 -1.93 7.90
N MET A 139 -7.03 -1.36 7.93
CA MET A 139 -5.95 -1.70 6.99
C MET A 139 -5.26 -3.03 7.29
N GLY A 140 -5.52 -3.66 8.45
CA GLY A 140 -4.78 -4.87 8.88
C GLY A 140 -4.79 -6.02 7.86
N GLY A 141 -5.86 -6.16 7.07
CA GLY A 141 -5.94 -7.17 6.00
C GLY A 141 -5.58 -6.67 4.60
N LEU A 142 -5.29 -5.37 4.43
CA LEU A 142 -5.04 -4.76 3.12
C LEU A 142 -3.84 -5.39 2.44
N HIS A 143 -2.71 -5.50 3.15
CA HIS A 143 -1.46 -6.01 2.58
C HIS A 143 -1.67 -7.38 1.95
N ASP A 144 -2.30 -8.30 2.69
CA ASP A 144 -2.49 -9.68 2.24
C ASP A 144 -3.52 -9.78 1.11
N ALA A 145 -4.58 -8.98 1.15
CA ALA A 145 -5.55 -8.90 0.06
C ALA A 145 -4.90 -8.40 -1.24
N LEU A 146 -4.03 -7.40 -1.15
CA LEU A 146 -3.28 -6.88 -2.28
C LEU A 146 -2.22 -7.87 -2.75
N ALA A 147 -1.48 -8.51 -1.84
CA ALA A 147 -0.45 -9.49 -2.15
C ALA A 147 -0.98 -10.67 -2.96
N ARG A 148 -2.18 -11.17 -2.64
CA ARG A 148 -2.86 -12.21 -3.41
C ARG A 148 -3.15 -11.79 -4.87
N ARG A 149 -3.24 -10.48 -5.13
CA ARG A 149 -3.52 -9.90 -6.45
C ARG A 149 -2.34 -9.17 -7.08
N THR A 150 -1.17 -9.15 -6.46
CA THR A 150 0.02 -8.55 -7.07
C THR A 150 0.67 -9.54 -8.05
N ALA A 151 0.87 -9.09 -9.31
CA ALA A 151 1.54 -9.85 -10.37
C ALA A 151 3.03 -9.92 -10.16
#